data_AF-A0A358XX76-F1
#
_entry.id   AF-A0A358XX76-F1
#
_cell.length_a   1.000
_cell.length_b   1.000
_cell.length_c   1.000
_cell.angle_alpha   90.00
_cell.angle_beta   90.00
_cell.angle_gamma   90.00
#
_symmetry.space_group_name_H-M   'P 1'
#
loop_
_entity.id
_entity.type
_entity.pdbx_description
1 polymer ?
#
loop_
_entity_poly.entity_id
_entity_poly.type
_entity_poly.pdbx_seq_one_letter_code
_entity_poly.pdbx_strand_id
1 'polypeptide(L)' 'KEMLFRYRARNFPETLGAEESERWRHFCRQRIESPETRDNFFNDLEKATIHADSSQLKTLAQLQHYVSTLFEQLKS' A
#
# COMPACT_ATOMS: atom_id res chain seq x y z
N LYS A 1 -3.40 -17.80 15.12
CA LYS A 1 -2.55 -18.20 13.97
C LYS A 1 -2.41 -17.08 12.94
N GLU A 2 -3.49 -16.47 12.47
CA GLU A 2 -3.44 -15.37 11.48
C GLU A 2 -2.74 -14.09 11.98
N MET A 3 -2.92 -13.70 13.25
CA MET A 3 -2.24 -12.54 13.83
C MET A 3 -0.71 -12.68 13.85
N LEU A 4 -0.18 -13.85 14.24
CA LEU A 4 1.27 -14.10 14.27
C LEU A 4 1.87 -14.11 12.87
N PHE A 5 1.15 -14.69 11.89
CA PHE A 5 1.56 -14.64 10.48
C PHE A 5 1.69 -13.19 9.99
N ARG A 6 0.67 -12.36 10.20
CA ARG A 6 0.70 -10.94 9.80
C ARG A 6 1.78 -10.15 10.53
N TYR A 7 2.03 -10.47 11.79
CA TYR A 7 3.09 -9.84 12.57
C TYR A 7 4.47 -10.16 11.97
N ARG A 8 4.77 -11.44 11.71
CA ARG A 8 6.00 -11.85 11.03
C ARG A 8 6.13 -11.21 9.65
N ALA A 9 5.09 -11.29 8.84
CA ALA A 9 5.12 -10.79 7.48
C ALA A 9 5.32 -9.27 7.36
N ARG A 10 4.90 -8.49 8.37
CA ARG A 10 5.10 -7.03 8.41
C ARG A 10 6.44 -6.62 9.01
N ASN A 11 6.91 -7.33 10.04
CA ASN A 11 8.06 -6.90 10.84
C ASN A 11 9.34 -7.67 10.51
N PHE A 12 9.23 -8.93 10.09
CA PHE A 12 10.32 -9.88 9.84
C PHE A 12 10.06 -10.72 8.58
N PRO A 13 9.87 -10.10 7.39
CA PRO A 13 9.54 -10.80 6.15
C PRO A 13 10.59 -11.87 5.76
N GLU A 14 11.85 -11.70 6.16
CA GLU A 14 12.94 -12.66 5.97
C GLU A 14 12.72 -13.99 6.71
N THR A 15 11.83 -14.01 7.70
CA THR A 15 11.48 -15.23 8.43
C THR A 15 10.42 -16.07 7.72
N LEU A 16 9.77 -15.54 6.67
CA LEU A 16 8.74 -16.26 5.94
C LEU A 16 9.36 -17.29 4.99
N GLY A 17 8.79 -18.50 4.97
CA GLY A 17 9.09 -19.46 3.90
C GLY A 17 8.62 -18.94 2.52
N ALA A 18 8.98 -19.64 1.44
CA ALA A 18 8.59 -19.27 0.08
C ALA A 18 7.05 -19.19 -0.09
N GLU A 19 6.33 -20.22 0.37
CA GLU A 19 4.86 -20.26 0.32
C GLU A 19 4.21 -19.16 1.17
N GLU A 20 4.74 -18.93 2.38
CA GLU A 20 4.26 -17.84 3.26
C GLU A 20 4.47 -16.47 2.61
N SER A 21 5.61 -16.28 1.94
CA SER A 21 5.95 -15.05 1.21
C SER A 21 5.04 -14.82 0.00
N GLU A 22 4.71 -15.87 -0.75
CA GLU A 22 3.74 -15.79 -1.85
C GLU A 22 2.34 -15.51 -1.35
N ARG A 23 1.90 -16.19 -0.29
CA ARG A 23 0.62 -15.93 0.36
C ARG A 23 0.53 -14.49 0.86
N TRP A 24 1.60 -13.96 1.44
CA TRP A 24 1.65 -12.55 1.88
C TRP A 24 1.60 -11.58 0.70
N ARG A 25 2.38 -11.82 -0.36
CA ARG A 25 2.33 -11.01 -1.59
C ARG A 25 0.95 -11.00 -2.22
N HIS A 26 0.29 -12.15 -2.31
CA HIS A 26 -1.08 -12.25 -2.81
C HIS A 26 -2.06 -11.49 -1.92
N PHE A 27 -1.95 -11.62 -0.59
CA PHE A 27 -2.77 -10.86 0.35
C PHE A 27 -2.58 -9.34 0.18
N CYS A 28 -1.35 -8.85 0.02
CA CYS A 28 -1.06 -7.44 -0.23
C CYS A 28 -1.67 -6.97 -1.55
N ARG A 29 -1.50 -7.74 -2.65
CA ARG A 29 -2.08 -7.43 -3.96
C ARG A 29 -3.59 -7.28 -3.90
N GLN A 30 -4.31 -8.27 -3.35
CA GLN A 30 -5.77 -8.23 -3.25
C GLN A 30 -6.28 -6.97 -2.52
N ARG A 31 -5.57 -6.52 -1.49
CA ARG A 31 -5.96 -5.35 -0.71
C ARG A 31 -5.70 -4.04 -1.45
N ILE A 32 -4.60 -3.97 -2.19
CA ILE A 32 -4.10 -2.76 -2.86
C ILE A 32 -4.78 -2.58 -4.23
N GLU A 33 -5.03 -3.67 -4.96
CA GLU A 33 -5.65 -3.66 -6.29
C GLU A 33 -7.17 -3.58 -6.25
N SER A 34 -7.79 -3.77 -5.07
CA SER A 34 -9.23 -3.58 -4.89
C SER A 34 -9.66 -2.21 -5.44
N PRO A 35 -10.64 -2.14 -6.37
CA PRO A 35 -11.14 -0.88 -6.89
C PRO A 35 -11.54 0.10 -5.78
N GLU A 36 -12.21 -0.42 -4.74
CA GLU A 36 -12.60 0.36 -3.57
C GLU A 36 -11.40 1.03 -2.87
N THR A 37 -10.29 0.30 -2.66
CA THR A 37 -9.09 0.87 -2.04
C THR A 37 -8.49 1.98 -2.91
N ARG A 38 -8.45 1.77 -4.23
CA ARG A 38 -7.86 2.73 -5.18
C ARG A 38 -8.71 3.98 -5.27
N ASP A 39 -10.01 3.82 -5.44
CA ASP A 39 -10.96 4.93 -5.55
C ASP A 39 -10.99 5.75 -4.26
N ASN A 40 -11.03 5.10 -3.09
CA ASN A 40 -10.95 5.77 -1.80
C ASN A 40 -9.65 6.57 -1.66
N PHE A 41 -8.50 5.99 -2.04
CA PHE A 41 -7.23 6.70 -2.00
C PHE A 41 -7.22 7.95 -2.87
N PHE A 42 -7.66 7.87 -4.13
CA PHE A 42 -7.66 9.03 -5.03
C PHE A 42 -8.67 10.10 -4.59
N ASN A 43 -9.85 9.70 -4.13
CA ASN A 43 -10.86 10.61 -3.60
C ASN A 43 -10.34 11.36 -2.36
N ASP A 44 -9.67 10.67 -1.44
CA ASP A 44 -9.13 11.28 -0.24
C ASP A 44 -7.91 12.15 -0.52
N LEU A 45 -7.08 11.77 -1.51
CA LEU A 45 -5.97 12.59 -1.99
C LEU A 45 -6.46 13.91 -2.59
N GLU A 46 -7.53 13.87 -3.40
CA GLU A 46 -8.15 15.06 -3.98
C GLU A 46 -8.69 15.99 -2.88
N LYS A 47 -9.47 15.46 -1.93
CA LYS A 47 -9.98 16.23 -0.78
C LYS A 47 -8.85 16.85 0.04
N ALA A 48 -7.76 16.11 0.28
CA ALA A 48 -6.62 16.62 1.02
C ALA A 48 -5.90 17.76 0.28
N THR A 49 -5.82 17.66 -1.04
CA THR A 49 -5.16 18.67 -1.91
C THR A 49 -5.88 20.01 -1.88
N ILE A 50 -7.22 20.02 -1.80
CA ILE A 50 -8.04 21.25 -1.76
C ILE A 50 -7.70 22.15 -0.57
N HIS A 51 -7.34 21.55 0.57
CA HIS A 51 -7.08 22.26 1.83
C HIS A 51 -5.60 22.36 2.20
N ALA A 52 -4.71 21.87 1.33
CA ALA A 52 -3.30 21.75 1.62
C ALA A 52 -2.53 23.06 1.40
N ASP A 53 -1.62 23.39 2.32
CA ASP A 53 -0.60 24.40 2.10
C ASP A 53 0.53 23.91 1.18
N SER A 54 1.45 24.80 0.80
CA SER A 54 2.55 24.47 -0.11
C SER A 54 3.51 23.40 0.41
N SER A 55 3.64 23.22 1.72
CA SER A 55 4.44 22.15 2.32
C SER A 55 3.69 20.83 2.25
N GLN A 56 2.40 20.84 2.58
CA GLN A 56 1.53 19.67 2.53
C GLN A 56 1.36 19.14 1.09
N LEU A 57 1.23 20.03 0.10
CA LEU A 57 1.17 19.65 -1.32
C LEU A 57 2.42 18.87 -1.76
N LYS A 58 3.61 19.22 -1.26
CA LYS A 58 4.84 18.46 -1.56
C LYS A 58 4.78 17.05 -0.98
N THR A 59 4.29 16.91 0.26
CA THR A 59 4.11 15.61 0.90
C THR A 59 3.05 14.77 0.18
N LEU A 60 1.94 15.37 -0.24
CA LEU A 60 0.89 14.66 -1.00
C LEU A 60 1.41 14.19 -2.37
N ALA A 61 2.24 14.99 -3.05
CA ALA A 61 2.88 14.58 -4.29
C ALA A 61 3.86 13.39 -4.09
N GLN A 62 4.63 13.40 -2.99
CA GLN A 62 5.49 12.26 -2.62
C GLN A 62 4.67 11.00 -2.32
N LEU A 63 3.56 11.14 -1.60
CA LEU A 63 2.65 10.04 -1.32
C LEU A 63 2.04 9.46 -2.60
N GLN A 64 1.57 10.31 -3.50
CA GLN A 64 1.04 9.89 -4.80
C GLN A 64 2.09 9.11 -5.60
N HIS A 65 3.32 9.63 -5.66
CA HIS A 65 4.43 8.96 -6.33
C HIS A 65 4.72 7.57 -5.73
N TYR A 66 4.81 7.48 -4.40
CA TYR A 66 5.04 6.22 -3.70
C TYR A 66 3.95 5.18 -4.02
N VAL A 67 2.68 5.58 -4.00
CA VAL A 67 1.56 4.68 -4.31
C VAL A 67 1.59 4.23 -5.78
N SER A 68 1.93 5.12 -6.71
CA SER A 68 2.14 4.74 -8.12
C SER A 68 3.24 3.69 -8.28
N THR A 69 4.39 3.88 -7.63
CA THR A 69 5.48 2.88 -7.66
C THR A 69 5.07 1.56 -7.03
N LEU A 70 4.35 1.60 -5.91
CA LEU A 70 3.84 0.40 -5.23
C LEU A 70 2.87 -0.38 -6.12
N PHE A 71 1.98 0.29 -6.84
CA PHE A 71 1.08 -0.36 -7.78
C PHE A 71 1.82 -1.04 -8.93
N GLU A 72 2.87 -0.42 -9.46
CA GLU A 72 3.68 -1.02 -10.54
C GLU A 72 4.46 -2.26 -10.05
N GLN A 73 5.04 -2.21 -8.85
CA GLN A 73 5.73 -3.35 -8.24
C GLN A 73 4.82 -4.55 -7.97
N LEU A 74 3.52 -4.30 -7.80
CA LEU A 74 2.54 -5.33 -7.49
C LEU A 74 1.87 -5.91 -8.74
N LYS A 75 1.97 -5.26 -9.91
CA LYS A 75 1.51 -5.81 -11.20
C LYS A 75 2.41 -6.91 -11.77
N SER A 76 3.71 -6.92 -11.42
CA SER A 76 4.70 -7.92 -11.84
C SER A 76 4.76 -9.13 -10.92
#